data_AF-A0A956RRK4-F1
#
_entry.id   AF-A0A956RRK4-F1
#
_cell.length_a   1.000
_cell.length_b   1.000
_cell.length_c   1.000
_cell.angle_alpha   90.00
_cell.angle_beta   90.00
_cell.angle_gamma   90.00
#
_symmetry.space_group_name_H-M   'P 1'
#
loop_
_entity.id
_entity.type
_entity.pdbx_description
1 polymer ?
#
loop_
_entity_poly.entity_id
_entity_poly.type
_entity_poly.pdbx_seq_one_letter_code
_entity_poly.pdbx_strand_id
1 'polypeptide(L)'
;MALGSLTGPQKAALVLVTVGTDTAAKIFRFLPHDEVEQLVAEVANLGEVPPETRTGVLGEFEQLARANQYITEGGVDIARQILVQALGSERANEIMERLHAKSAGDVFHMKMLNRVDPKQLVTFIQGEHPQTIALILSHLNSSKASEILAGLGGNKQMEVIK
;
A
#
# COMPACT_ATOMS: atom_id res chain seq x y z
N MET A 1 11.52 -28.87 -24.91
CA MET A 1 10.95 -27.51 -25.11
C MET A 1 12.10 -26.53 -25.24
N ALA A 2 11.97 -25.48 -26.06
CA ALA A 2 12.99 -24.43 -26.17
C ALA A 2 12.64 -23.25 -25.24
N LEU A 3 13.63 -22.54 -24.70
CA LEU A 3 13.40 -21.45 -23.74
C LEU A 3 12.43 -20.36 -24.24
N GLY A 4 12.51 -20.01 -25.53
CA GLY A 4 11.63 -19.00 -26.14
C GLY A 4 10.21 -19.48 -26.44
N SER A 5 9.90 -20.78 -26.28
CA SER A 5 8.58 -21.34 -26.54
C SER A 5 7.71 -21.47 -25.28
N LEU A 6 8.24 -21.15 -24.10
CA LEU A 6 7.52 -21.26 -22.83
C LEU A 6 6.72 -19.99 -22.53
N THR A 7 5.47 -20.17 -22.12
CA THR A 7 4.61 -19.08 -21.63
C THR A 7 5.02 -18.69 -20.20
N GLY A 8 4.58 -17.51 -19.74
CA GLY A 8 4.81 -17.06 -18.35
C GLY A 8 4.37 -18.10 -17.29
N PRO A 9 3.14 -18.63 -17.36
CA PRO A 9 2.66 -19.69 -16.45
C PRO A 9 3.53 -20.95 -16.48
N GLN A 10 3.98 -21.39 -17.66
CA GLN A 10 4.88 -22.55 -17.79
C GLN A 10 6.24 -22.30 -17.15
N LYS A 11 6.80 -21.09 -17.32
CA LYS A 11 8.04 -20.69 -16.65
C LYS A 11 7.87 -20.65 -15.13
N ALA A 12 6.74 -20.12 -14.63
CA ALA A 12 6.43 -20.09 -13.20
C ALA A 12 6.28 -21.51 -12.62
N ALA A 13 5.58 -22.41 -13.31
CA ALA A 13 5.48 -23.82 -12.95
C ALA A 13 6.85 -24.50 -12.85
N LEU A 14 7.75 -24.22 -13.79
CA LEU A 14 9.12 -24.74 -13.77
C LEU A 14 9.94 -24.23 -12.57
N VAL A 15 9.78 -22.96 -12.21
CA VAL A 15 10.41 -22.40 -11.00
C VAL A 15 9.87 -23.11 -9.76
N LEU A 16 8.55 -23.31 -9.65
CA LEU A 16 7.90 -23.98 -8.52
C LEU A 16 8.40 -25.42 -8.34
N VAL A 17 8.51 -26.18 -9.43
CA VAL A 17 9.05 -27.56 -9.39
C VAL A 17 10.52 -27.54 -8.95
N THR A 18 11.29 -26.54 -9.36
CA THR A 18 12.72 -26.48 -9.08
C THR A 18 13.03 -26.09 -7.62
N VAL A 19 12.20 -25.25 -6.99
CA VAL A 19 12.36 -24.87 -5.57
C VAL A 19 11.86 -25.93 -4.58
N GLY A 20 11.21 -26.99 -5.08
CA GLY A 20 10.72 -28.11 -4.31
C GLY A 20 9.34 -27.89 -3.68
N THR A 21 8.70 -29.00 -3.29
CA THR A 21 7.30 -29.04 -2.82
C THR A 21 7.05 -28.19 -1.58
N ASP A 22 7.97 -28.20 -0.61
CA ASP A 22 7.80 -27.46 0.64
C ASP A 22 7.82 -25.95 0.42
N THR A 23 8.69 -25.47 -0.46
CA THR A 23 8.80 -24.06 -0.80
C THR A 23 7.63 -23.62 -1.67
N ALA A 24 7.27 -24.42 -2.68
CA ALA A 24 6.11 -24.16 -3.54
C ALA A 24 4.81 -24.07 -2.73
N ALA A 25 4.60 -24.96 -1.75
CA ALA A 25 3.43 -24.93 -0.88
C ALA A 25 3.33 -23.65 -0.04
N LYS A 26 4.47 -23.07 0.37
CA LYS A 26 4.48 -21.77 1.05
C LYS A 26 4.12 -20.64 0.10
N ILE A 27 4.62 -20.68 -1.14
CA ILE A 27 4.32 -19.68 -2.17
C ILE A 27 2.81 -19.67 -2.49
N PHE A 28 2.19 -20.84 -2.63
CA PHE A 28 0.75 -20.95 -2.92
C PHE A 28 -0.16 -20.28 -1.89
N ARG A 29 0.28 -20.16 -0.63
CA ARG A 29 -0.50 -19.45 0.42
C ARG A 29 -0.66 -17.95 0.15
N PHE A 30 0.15 -17.38 -0.73
CA PHE A 30 0.13 -15.97 -1.09
C PHE A 30 -0.56 -15.70 -2.44
N LEU A 31 -1.06 -16.73 -3.12
CA LEU A 31 -1.67 -16.60 -4.43
C LEU A 31 -3.20 -16.76 -4.36
N PRO A 32 -3.96 -16.05 -5.21
CA PRO A 32 -5.38 -16.28 -5.41
C PRO A 32 -5.69 -17.71 -5.88
N HIS A 33 -6.91 -18.19 -5.61
CA HIS A 33 -7.30 -19.58 -5.90
C HIS A 33 -7.22 -19.93 -7.40
N ASP A 34 -7.65 -19.02 -8.25
CA ASP A 34 -7.61 -19.13 -9.71
C ASP A 34 -6.17 -19.20 -10.25
N GLU A 35 -5.24 -18.43 -9.68
CA GLU A 35 -3.82 -18.51 -10.04
C GLU A 35 -3.19 -19.84 -9.59
N VAL A 36 -3.56 -20.33 -8.41
CA VAL A 36 -3.11 -21.64 -7.92
C VAL A 36 -3.59 -22.76 -8.84
N GLU A 37 -4.86 -22.76 -9.25
CA GLU A 37 -5.39 -23.75 -10.20
C GLU A 37 -4.63 -23.73 -11.53
N GLN A 38 -4.38 -22.53 -12.07
CA GLN A 38 -3.62 -22.36 -13.30
C GLN A 38 -2.20 -22.92 -13.18
N LEU A 39 -1.48 -22.58 -12.10
CA LEU A 39 -0.11 -23.05 -11.89
C LEU A 39 -0.04 -24.55 -11.67
N VAL A 40 -1.00 -25.14 -10.95
CA VAL A 40 -1.06 -26.60 -10.75
C VAL A 40 -1.29 -27.32 -12.08
N ALA A 41 -2.16 -26.79 -12.95
CA ALA A 41 -2.37 -27.35 -14.29
C ALA A 41 -1.09 -27.31 -15.13
N GLU A 42 -0.33 -26.22 -15.09
CA GLU A 42 0.94 -26.12 -15.81
C GLU A 42 2.01 -27.05 -15.23
N VAL A 43 2.10 -27.19 -13.90
CA VAL A 43 3.01 -28.16 -13.25
C VAL A 43 2.69 -29.59 -13.68
N ALA A 44 1.41 -29.96 -13.75
CA ALA A 44 0.98 -31.28 -14.19
C ALA A 44 1.34 -31.57 -15.67
N ASN A 45 1.37 -30.55 -16.51
CA ASN A 45 1.66 -30.65 -17.95
C ASN A 45 3.13 -30.40 -18.32
N LEU A 46 3.99 -30.07 -17.34
CA LEU A 46 5.34 -29.55 -17.59
C LEU A 46 6.30 -30.54 -18.29
N GLY A 47 6.03 -31.84 -18.20
CA GLY A 47 6.79 -32.89 -18.89
C GLY A 47 8.30 -32.87 -18.57
N GLU A 48 9.10 -33.48 -19.44
CA GLU A 48 10.56 -33.46 -19.29
C GLU A 48 11.14 -32.15 -19.85
N VAL A 49 11.87 -31.43 -19.00
CA VAL A 49 12.48 -30.15 -19.33
C VAL A 49 14.00 -30.27 -19.36
N PRO A 50 14.66 -29.96 -20.50
CA PRO A 50 16.11 -30.01 -20.62
C PRO A 50 16.82 -29.11 -19.58
N PRO A 51 17.99 -29.53 -19.04
CA PRO A 51 18.74 -28.75 -18.06
C PRO A 51 19.06 -27.31 -18.52
N GLU A 52 19.33 -27.11 -19.80
CA GLU A 52 19.63 -25.81 -20.40
C GLU A 52 18.43 -24.87 -20.33
N THR A 53 17.22 -25.41 -20.58
CA THR A 53 15.97 -24.63 -20.51
C THR A 53 15.65 -24.29 -19.06
N ARG A 54 15.84 -25.24 -18.14
CA ARG A 54 15.69 -25.00 -16.69
C ARG A 54 16.62 -23.89 -16.22
N THR A 55 17.90 -23.96 -16.59
CA THR A 55 18.92 -22.96 -16.21
C THR A 55 18.57 -21.59 -16.80
N GLY A 56 18.11 -21.54 -18.05
CA GLY A 56 17.65 -20.30 -18.68
C GLY A 56 16.48 -19.65 -17.95
N VAL A 57 15.45 -20.41 -17.59
CA VAL A 57 14.29 -19.88 -16.83
C VAL A 57 14.68 -19.40 -15.44
N LEU A 58 15.56 -20.12 -14.74
CA LEU A 58 16.06 -19.67 -13.44
C LEU A 58 16.89 -18.39 -13.55
N GLY A 59 17.70 -18.26 -14.60
CA GLY A 59 18.46 -17.03 -14.87
C GLY A 59 17.56 -15.83 -15.15
N GLU A 60 16.50 -16.02 -15.93
CA GLU A 60 15.48 -14.99 -16.18
C GLU A 60 14.75 -14.61 -14.88
N PHE A 61 14.35 -15.59 -14.08
CA PHE A 61 13.74 -15.36 -12.77
C PHE A 61 14.68 -14.61 -11.82
N GLU A 62 15.96 -14.97 -11.77
CA GLU A 62 16.96 -14.29 -10.96
C GLU A 62 17.13 -12.83 -11.41
N GLN A 63 17.20 -12.57 -12.71
CA GLN A 63 17.28 -11.20 -13.24
C GLN A 63 16.04 -10.38 -12.89
N LEU A 64 14.85 -10.96 -13.00
CA LEU A 64 13.60 -10.31 -12.61
C LEU A 64 13.53 -10.06 -11.10
N ALA A 65 13.94 -11.05 -10.30
CA ALA A 65 14.00 -10.92 -8.85
C ALA A 65 15.00 -9.84 -8.43
N ARG A 66 16.17 -9.78 -9.07
CA ARG A 66 17.17 -8.71 -8.85
C ARG A 66 16.64 -7.36 -9.31
N ALA A 67 16.01 -7.27 -10.47
CA ALA A 67 15.39 -6.03 -10.96
C ALA A 67 14.30 -5.53 -9.99
N ASN A 68 13.50 -6.45 -9.42
CA ASN A 68 12.54 -6.14 -8.35
C ASN A 68 13.20 -5.84 -7.00
N GLN A 69 14.43 -6.31 -6.74
CA GLN A 69 15.25 -5.86 -5.60
C GLN A 69 15.88 -4.48 -5.83
N TYR A 70 16.10 -4.07 -7.09
CA TYR A 70 16.50 -2.70 -7.47
C TYR A 70 15.31 -1.71 -7.45
N ILE A 71 14.08 -2.19 -7.35
CA ILE A 71 13.01 -1.45 -6.65
C ILE A 71 13.34 -1.54 -5.15
N THR A 72 14.41 -0.85 -4.76
CA THR A 72 14.76 -0.56 -3.38
C THR A 72 13.76 0.50 -2.90
N GLU A 73 12.52 0.11 -2.70
CA GLU A 73 11.58 0.93 -1.95
C GLU A 73 12.08 0.99 -0.51
N GLY A 74 12.84 2.04 -0.21
CA GLY A 74 12.72 2.65 1.11
C GLY A 74 11.23 2.95 1.34
N GLY A 75 10.71 2.51 2.49
CA GLY A 75 9.29 2.57 2.80
C GLY A 75 9.04 2.34 4.28
N VAL A 76 7.83 2.70 4.72
CA VAL A 76 7.40 2.62 6.12
C VAL A 76 7.57 1.20 6.68
N ASP A 77 7.36 0.17 5.87
CA ASP A 77 7.45 -1.23 6.30
C ASP A 77 8.89 -1.71 6.47
N ILE A 78 9.81 -1.35 5.56
CA ILE A 78 11.24 -1.67 5.73
C ILE A 78 11.82 -0.91 6.93
N ALA A 79 11.46 0.37 7.10
CA ALA A 79 11.86 1.15 8.28
C ALA A 79 11.35 0.51 9.58
N ARG A 80 10.10 0.03 9.60
CA ARG A 80 9.54 -0.71 10.74
C ARG A 80 10.33 -1.98 11.02
N GLN A 81 10.62 -2.80 10.01
CA GLN A 81 11.37 -4.04 10.20
C GLN A 81 12.77 -3.80 10.76
N ILE A 82 13.49 -2.79 10.25
CA ILE A 82 14.80 -2.36 10.76
C ILE A 82 14.69 -1.97 12.24
N LEU A 83 13.69 -1.16 12.60
CA LEU A 83 13.49 -0.71 13.98
C LEU A 83 13.12 -1.87 14.92
N VAL A 84 12.28 -2.81 14.48
CA VAL A 84 11.89 -3.99 15.28
C VAL A 84 13.10 -4.86 15.56
N GLN A 85 13.96 -5.09 14.55
CA GLN A 85 15.16 -5.91 14.73
C GLN A 85 16.21 -5.22 15.61
N ALA A 86 16.36 -3.90 15.51
CA ALA A 86 17.38 -3.17 16.25
C ALA A 86 16.97 -2.84 17.69
N LEU A 87 15.69 -2.56 17.94
CA LEU A 87 15.21 -1.94 19.18
C LEU A 87 14.04 -2.69 19.85
N GLY A 88 13.55 -3.76 19.22
CA GLY A 88 12.34 -4.47 19.67
C GLY A 88 11.04 -3.78 19.23
N SER A 89 9.95 -4.54 19.25
CA SER A 89 8.66 -4.13 18.68
C SER A 89 8.04 -2.90 19.33
N GLU A 90 8.16 -2.76 20.65
CA GLU A 90 7.59 -1.65 21.41
C GLU A 90 8.22 -0.31 20.99
N ARG A 91 9.57 -0.24 21.05
CA ARG A 91 10.30 0.97 20.70
C ARG A 91 10.21 1.31 19.21
N ALA A 92 10.12 0.30 18.36
CA ALA A 92 9.88 0.48 16.93
C ALA A 92 8.53 1.16 16.66
N ASN A 93 7.46 0.72 17.31
CA ASN A 93 6.13 1.31 17.15
C ASN A 93 6.09 2.77 17.59
N GLU A 94 6.68 3.10 18.74
CA GLU A 94 6.75 4.49 19.23
C GLU A 94 7.46 5.42 18.24
N ILE A 95 8.57 4.95 17.63
CA ILE A 95 9.32 5.74 16.66
C ILE A 95 8.52 5.93 15.36
N MET A 96 7.83 4.88 14.90
CA MET A 96 6.99 4.93 13.70
C MET A 96 5.77 5.84 13.89
N GLU A 97 5.13 5.81 15.06
CA GLU A 97 4.00 6.70 15.40
C GLU A 97 4.41 8.17 15.40
N ARG A 98 5.57 8.49 16.00
CA ARG A 98 6.11 9.86 15.95
C ARG A 98 6.44 10.30 14.54
N LEU A 99 6.96 9.39 13.70
CA LEU A 99 7.29 9.71 12.30
C LEU A 99 6.02 9.97 11.49
N HIS A 100 4.98 9.16 11.67
CA HIS A 100 3.66 9.40 11.07
C HIS A 100 3.02 10.70 11.59
N ALA A 101 3.13 11.01 12.88
CA ALA A 101 2.63 12.27 13.43
C ALA A 101 3.35 13.50 12.86
N LYS A 102 4.66 13.39 12.56
CA LYS A 102 5.45 14.46 11.94
C LYS A 102 5.19 14.62 10.45
N SER A 103 5.03 13.52 9.71
CA SER A 103 4.74 13.55 8.26
C SER A 103 3.27 13.81 7.93
N ALA A 104 2.35 13.47 8.83
CA ALA A 104 0.92 13.73 8.71
C ALA A 104 0.46 14.92 9.58
N GLY A 105 1.39 15.78 10.00
CA GLY A 105 1.12 16.93 10.87
C GLY A 105 -0.07 17.77 10.41
N ASP A 106 -0.22 17.97 9.10
CA ASP A 106 -1.34 18.76 8.58
C ASP A 106 -2.59 17.90 8.28
N VAL A 107 -2.43 16.70 7.71
CA VAL A 107 -3.57 15.88 7.23
C VAL A 107 -4.23 15.03 8.33
N PHE A 108 -3.47 14.52 9.30
CA PHE A 108 -4.01 13.70 10.39
C PHE A 108 -4.79 14.55 11.41
N HIS A 109 -4.30 15.77 11.69
CA HIS A 109 -4.98 16.71 12.59
C HIS A 109 -6.31 17.19 11.98
N MET A 110 -6.37 17.36 10.65
CA MET A 110 -7.63 17.71 9.97
C MET A 110 -8.64 16.56 9.94
N LYS A 111 -8.21 15.29 9.88
CA LYS A 111 -9.15 14.15 9.99
C LYS A 111 -9.82 14.07 11.36
N MET A 112 -9.16 14.51 12.44
CA MET A 112 -9.76 14.57 13.79
C MET A 112 -10.91 15.58 13.88
N LEU A 113 -10.93 16.61 13.04
CA LEU A 113 -12.04 17.56 12.95
C LEU A 113 -13.35 16.87 12.54
N ASN A 114 -13.32 15.71 11.87
CA ASN A 114 -14.52 14.91 11.61
C ASN A 114 -15.18 14.35 12.87
N ARG A 115 -14.50 14.34 14.03
CA ARG A 115 -15.05 13.88 15.32
C ARG A 115 -15.58 14.99 16.23
N VAL A 116 -15.25 16.26 15.95
CA VAL A 116 -15.66 17.43 16.76
C VAL A 116 -17.12 17.80 16.51
N ASP A 117 -17.90 18.24 17.49
CA ASP A 117 -19.26 18.69 17.23
C ASP A 117 -19.29 19.87 16.21
N PRO A 118 -20.13 19.83 15.15
CA PRO A 118 -20.19 20.89 14.14
C PRO A 118 -20.42 22.30 14.71
N LYS A 119 -21.24 22.45 15.75
CA LYS A 119 -21.54 23.76 16.36
C LYS A 119 -20.34 24.32 17.13
N GLN A 120 -19.60 23.45 17.79
CA GLN A 120 -18.34 23.82 18.43
C GLN A 120 -17.32 24.26 17.39
N LEU A 121 -17.23 23.54 16.26
CA LEU A 121 -16.29 23.86 15.21
C LEU A 121 -16.63 25.19 14.51
N VAL A 122 -17.91 25.48 14.25
CA VAL A 122 -18.37 26.80 13.77
C VAL A 122 -17.94 27.92 14.72
N THR A 123 -18.16 27.73 16.02
CA THR A 123 -17.80 28.74 17.04
C THR A 123 -16.29 29.00 17.07
N PHE A 124 -15.49 27.97 16.81
CA PHE A 124 -14.03 28.06 16.77
C PHE A 124 -13.51 28.75 15.50
N ILE A 125 -14.05 28.40 14.33
CA ILE A 125 -13.52 28.87 13.03
C ILE A 125 -14.18 30.15 12.51
N GLN A 126 -15.30 30.60 13.08
CA GLN A 126 -16.02 31.81 12.61
C GLN A 126 -15.17 33.09 12.67
N GLY A 127 -14.11 33.13 13.47
CA GLY A 127 -13.16 34.24 13.55
C GLY A 127 -12.05 34.20 12.49
N GLU A 128 -11.85 33.05 11.83
CA GLU A 128 -10.75 32.83 10.89
C GLU A 128 -10.96 33.51 9.54
N HIS A 129 -9.87 33.60 8.76
CA HIS A 129 -9.91 34.14 7.39
C HIS A 129 -10.71 33.18 6.46
N PRO A 130 -11.49 33.68 5.48
CA PRO A 130 -12.33 32.83 4.62
C PRO A 130 -11.57 31.69 3.93
N GLN A 131 -10.36 31.95 3.45
CA GLN A 131 -9.48 30.96 2.82
C GLN A 131 -9.04 29.86 3.80
N THR A 132 -8.80 30.20 5.07
CA THR A 132 -8.48 29.21 6.12
C THR A 132 -9.69 28.32 6.38
N ILE A 133 -10.89 28.90 6.45
CA ILE A 133 -12.13 28.16 6.60
C ILE A 133 -12.34 27.23 5.39
N ALA A 134 -12.13 27.72 4.17
CA ALA A 134 -12.24 26.91 2.95
C ALA A 134 -11.28 25.72 2.96
N LEU A 135 -10.02 25.93 3.38
CA LEU A 135 -9.05 24.86 3.55
C LEU A 135 -9.49 23.85 4.61
N ILE A 136 -10.03 24.30 5.74
CA ILE A 136 -10.57 23.41 6.78
C ILE A 136 -11.71 22.55 6.23
N LEU A 137 -12.67 23.17 5.56
CA LEU A 137 -13.84 22.49 5.00
C LEU A 137 -13.46 21.46 3.92
N SER A 138 -12.42 21.71 3.12
CA SER A 138 -11.98 20.79 2.05
C SER A 138 -11.44 19.44 2.57
N HIS A 139 -11.14 19.34 3.87
CA HIS A 139 -10.67 18.12 4.52
C HIS A 139 -11.73 17.43 5.38
N LEU A 140 -12.95 17.97 5.43
CA LEU A 140 -14.09 17.36 6.12
C LEU A 140 -14.93 16.55 5.14
N ASN A 141 -15.70 15.59 5.66
CA ASN A 141 -16.72 14.93 4.85
C ASN A 141 -17.81 15.93 4.42
N SER A 142 -18.43 15.70 3.26
CA SER A 142 -19.36 16.65 2.64
C SER A 142 -20.56 17.00 3.52
N SER A 143 -21.08 16.03 4.29
CA SER A 143 -22.20 16.23 5.21
C SER A 143 -21.84 17.26 6.28
N LYS A 144 -20.67 17.09 6.90
CA LYS A 144 -20.21 17.95 7.98
C LYS A 144 -19.74 19.31 7.48
N ALA A 145 -19.06 19.34 6.34
CA ALA A 145 -18.66 20.59 5.70
C ALA A 145 -19.89 21.46 5.39
N SER A 146 -20.98 20.85 4.88
CA SER A 146 -22.23 21.55 4.61
C SER A 146 -22.89 22.09 5.88
N GLU A 147 -22.91 21.31 6.96
CA GLU A 147 -23.48 21.74 8.24
C GLU A 147 -22.71 22.91 8.86
N ILE A 148 -21.38 22.87 8.81
CA ILE A 148 -20.53 23.96 9.30
C ILE A 148 -20.70 25.20 8.44
N LEU A 149 -20.71 25.05 7.12
CA LEU A 149 -20.90 26.15 6.18
C LEU A 149 -22.25 26.85 6.36
N ALA A 150 -23.31 26.09 6.68
CA ALA A 150 -24.64 26.63 6.99
C ALA A 150 -24.70 27.35 8.35
N GLY A 151 -23.78 27.05 9.27
CA GLY A 151 -23.64 27.73 10.55
C GLY A 151 -22.87 29.07 10.48
N LEU A 152 -22.23 29.38 9.35
CA LEU A 152 -21.53 30.64 9.15
C LEU A 152 -22.51 31.76 8.74
N GLY A 153 -22.20 33.02 9.09
CA GLY A 153 -22.99 34.17 8.65
C GLY A 153 -22.95 34.34 7.12
N GLY A 154 -24.05 34.79 6.51
CA GLY A 154 -24.24 34.79 5.05
C GLY A 154 -23.14 35.48 4.23
N ASN A 155 -22.58 36.59 4.70
CA ASN A 155 -21.45 37.25 4.02
C ASN A 155 -20.20 36.38 4.02
N LYS A 156 -19.90 35.73 5.16
CA LYS A 156 -18.71 34.89 5.31
C LYS A 156 -18.85 33.57 4.54
N GLN A 157 -20.06 33.02 4.48
CA GLN A 157 -20.38 31.86 3.66
C GLN A 157 -20.06 32.11 2.17
N MET A 158 -20.44 33.28 1.64
CA MET A 158 -20.16 33.66 0.26
C MET A 158 -18.65 33.80 -0.02
N GLU A 159 -17.88 34.34 0.92
CA GLU A 159 -16.43 34.49 0.78
C GLU A 159 -15.68 33.16 0.83
N VAL A 160 -16.21 32.16 1.53
CA VAL A 160 -15.60 30.83 1.67
C VAL A 160 -15.79 29.96 0.42
N ILE A 161 -16.91 30.14 -0.30
CA ILE A 161 -17.26 29.32 -1.49
C ILE A 161 -16.65 29.88 -2.78
N LYS A 162 -16.19 31.14 -2.75
CA LYS A 162 -15.67 31.86 -3.92
C LYS A 162 -14.25 31.42 -4.29
#